data_AF-A0A8D6PYU7-F1
#
_entry.id   AF-A0A8D6PYU7-F1
#
_cell.length_a   1.000
_cell.length_b   1.000
_cell.length_c   1.000
_cell.angle_alpha   90.00
_cell.angle_beta   90.00
_cell.angle_gamma   90.00
#
_symmetry.space_group_name_H-M   'P 1'
#
loop_
_entity.id
_entity.type
_entity.pdbx_description
1 polymer ?
#
loop_
_entity_poly.entity_id
_entity_poly.type
_entity_poly.pdbx_seq_one_letter_code
_entity_poly.pdbx_strand_id
1 'polypeptide(L)'
;MDLYAVATEMVKNYGYIGIFIISFTEAFIQPIPPDIFIISAPFFGLNPIISAIVASIGTTLGGLFGYYLGYKLGHPIFVKLFGEKYLQKGEEFFNKYGVYGIVLAGFTPIPYKVVAWLSGIFEIRALIFTIATVVGRAPRFLIEAFFGNILSNFSINKLYNLNIYLFYLINSHYNHILDIIMLLISKTVYPIVFITTTLIYLKNRKLGLKLAFSLFLAVLIIFSLKYLINEPRPYIVLENVHLLCFEGNEPSFPSGHTTYAFTLATSLLLNYSKKIGLLFLIWAIFVGYSRVYVGVHYSFDVIGGLIIGIFCGYLTKLNIEKFIERLKLIDIWRKIKKKS
;
A
#
# COMPACT_ATOMS: atom_id res chain seq x y z
N MET A 1 -13.58 1.27 9.53
CA MET A 1 -12.66 2.42 9.50
C MET A 1 -11.26 1.85 9.38
N ASP A 2 -10.51 2.21 8.34
CA ASP A 2 -9.15 1.72 8.17
C ASP A 2 -8.24 2.43 9.19
N LEU A 3 -7.89 1.70 10.26
CA LEU A 3 -7.02 2.22 11.31
C LEU A 3 -5.68 2.69 10.76
N TYR A 4 -5.20 2.08 9.67
CA TYR A 4 -3.95 2.46 9.04
C TYR A 4 -4.06 3.80 8.33
N ALA A 5 -5.17 4.04 7.62
CA ALA A 5 -5.45 5.32 6.96
C ALA A 5 -5.60 6.46 7.99
N VAL A 6 -6.33 6.23 9.09
CA VAL A 6 -6.45 7.21 10.18
C VAL A 6 -5.09 7.48 10.83
N ALA A 7 -4.26 6.45 10.97
CA ALA A 7 -2.95 6.60 11.57
C ALA A 7 -1.98 7.40 10.71
N THR A 8 -1.94 7.09 9.42
CA THR A 8 -1.13 7.82 8.45
C THR A 8 -1.60 9.27 8.30
N GLU A 9 -2.91 9.53 8.31
CA GLU A 9 -3.46 10.88 8.20
C GLU A 9 -3.19 11.74 9.44
N MET A 10 -3.30 11.18 10.66
CA MET A 10 -2.99 11.92 11.88
C MET A 10 -1.51 12.28 11.99
N VAL A 11 -0.60 11.33 11.71
CA VAL A 11 0.85 11.59 11.78
C VAL A 11 1.27 12.56 10.67
N LYS A 12 0.72 12.43 9.47
CA LYS A 12 0.99 13.34 8.36
C LYS A 12 0.54 14.78 8.64
N ASN A 13 -0.67 14.97 9.19
CA ASN A 13 -1.26 16.30 9.36
C ASN A 13 -0.82 16.98 10.67
N TYR A 14 -0.58 16.22 11.74
CA TYR A 14 -0.33 16.77 13.08
C TYR A 14 1.06 16.41 13.65
N GLY A 15 1.86 15.58 12.97
CA GLY A 15 3.22 15.26 13.36
C GLY A 15 3.35 14.77 14.81
N TYR A 16 4.29 15.36 15.55
CA TYR A 16 4.51 15.04 16.97
C TYR A 16 3.29 15.30 17.86
N ILE A 17 2.46 16.30 17.54
CA ILE A 17 1.23 16.59 18.31
C ILE A 17 0.24 15.42 18.17
N GLY A 18 0.11 14.87 16.96
CA GLY A 18 -0.72 13.69 16.71
C GLY A 18 -0.27 12.50 17.54
N ILE A 19 1.05 12.22 17.54
CA ILE A 19 1.65 11.14 18.35
C ILE A 19 1.37 11.36 19.84
N PHE A 20 1.57 12.57 20.34
CA PHE A 20 1.30 12.90 21.75
C PHE A 20 -0.16 12.63 22.13
N ILE A 21 -1.11 13.16 21.36
CA ILE A 21 -2.54 13.06 21.68
C ILE A 21 -2.97 11.60 21.72
N ILE A 22 -2.54 10.79 20.75
CA ILE A 22 -2.93 9.39 20.67
C ILE A 22 -2.28 8.55 21.78
N SER A 23 -0.99 8.76 22.05
CA SER A 23 -0.31 8.08 23.17
C SER A 23 -0.91 8.47 24.52
N PHE A 24 -1.38 9.71 24.66
CA PHE A 24 -2.09 10.20 25.84
C PHE A 24 -3.46 9.54 25.99
N THR A 25 -4.31 9.59 24.96
CA THR A 25 -5.68 9.05 25.03
C THR A 25 -5.71 7.53 25.10
N GLU A 26 -4.79 6.82 24.43
CA GLU A 26 -4.68 5.36 24.53
C GLU A 26 -4.45 4.91 25.95
N ALA A 27 -3.61 5.64 26.69
CA ALA A 27 -3.17 5.26 28.02
C ALA A 27 -4.28 5.27 29.08
N PHE A 28 -5.45 5.87 28.81
CA PHE A 28 -6.57 5.85 29.75
C PHE A 28 -7.94 5.46 29.17
N ILE A 29 -8.19 5.56 27.85
CA ILE A 29 -9.53 5.28 27.31
C ILE A 29 -9.58 4.75 25.87
N GLN A 30 -8.68 5.18 24.99
CA GLN A 30 -8.81 4.90 23.55
C GLN A 30 -8.31 3.48 23.21
N PRO A 31 -9.00 2.70 22.36
CA PRO A 31 -8.63 1.31 22.07
C PRO A 31 -7.47 1.16 21.08
N ILE A 32 -7.06 2.24 20.42
CA ILE A 32 -6.06 2.20 19.35
C ILE A 32 -4.65 2.25 19.94
N PRO A 33 -3.78 1.25 19.69
CA PRO A 33 -2.39 1.28 20.14
C PRO A 33 -1.58 2.42 19.48
N PRO A 34 -0.72 3.15 20.22
CA PRO A 34 0.12 4.19 19.65
C PRO A 34 1.21 3.64 18.71
N ASP A 35 1.51 2.34 18.81
CA ASP A 35 2.58 1.62 18.09
C ASP A 35 2.54 1.89 16.58
N ILE A 36 1.34 1.84 15.98
CA ILE A 36 1.14 2.03 14.54
C ILE A 36 1.60 3.44 14.12
N PHE A 37 1.32 4.43 14.95
CA PHE A 37 1.67 5.82 14.69
C PHE A 37 3.17 6.06 14.84
N ILE A 38 3.77 5.47 15.88
CA ILE A 38 5.21 5.55 16.16
C ILE A 38 6.01 4.89 15.03
N ILE A 39 5.61 3.69 14.57
CA ILE A 39 6.25 2.99 13.45
C ILE A 39 6.12 3.79 12.14
N SER A 40 5.00 4.47 11.93
CA SER A 40 4.76 5.27 10.73
C SER A 40 5.50 6.62 10.71
N ALA A 41 5.90 7.14 11.86
CA ALA A 41 6.49 8.48 11.99
C ALA A 41 7.72 8.71 11.07
N PRO A 42 8.69 7.78 10.95
CA PRO A 42 9.83 7.95 10.04
C PRO A 42 9.44 7.99 8.56
N PHE A 43 8.33 7.36 8.15
CA PHE A 43 7.84 7.42 6.76
C PHE A 43 7.40 8.83 6.35
N PHE A 44 7.10 9.68 7.32
CA PHE A 44 6.72 11.08 7.11
C PHE A 44 7.84 12.07 7.46
N GLY A 45 9.08 11.57 7.62
CA GLY A 45 10.25 12.40 7.92
C GLY A 45 10.38 12.86 9.37
N LEU A 46 9.58 12.30 10.29
CA LEU A 46 9.73 12.59 11.71
C LEU A 46 10.93 11.84 12.29
N ASN A 47 11.64 12.49 13.23
CA ASN A 47 12.78 11.88 13.88
C ASN A 47 12.31 10.73 14.79
N PRO A 48 12.89 9.51 14.68
CA PRO A 48 12.44 8.35 15.44
C PRO A 48 12.63 8.51 16.95
N ILE A 49 13.72 9.14 17.38
CA ILE A 49 14.01 9.37 18.80
C ILE A 49 13.02 10.37 19.39
N ILE A 50 12.78 11.50 18.69
CA ILE A 50 11.81 12.50 19.14
C ILE A 50 10.40 11.89 19.18
N SER A 51 10.03 11.09 18.19
CA SER A 51 8.73 10.40 18.15
C SER A 51 8.53 9.49 19.36
N ALA A 52 9.55 8.71 19.73
CA ALA A 52 9.51 7.84 20.90
C ALA A 52 9.45 8.63 22.22
N ILE A 53 10.19 9.74 22.34
CA ILE A 53 10.14 10.63 23.51
C ILE A 53 8.75 11.23 23.67
N VAL A 54 8.19 11.79 22.59
CA VAL A 54 6.86 12.40 22.61
C VAL A 54 5.78 11.40 22.98
N ALA A 55 5.83 10.19 22.40
CA ALA A 55 4.93 9.10 22.76
C ALA A 55 5.08 8.69 24.24
N SER A 56 6.32 8.66 24.76
CA SER A 56 6.59 8.34 26.16
C SER A 56 6.03 9.40 27.10
N ILE A 57 6.19 10.68 26.79
CA ILE A 57 5.61 11.76 27.59
C ILE A 57 4.08 11.68 27.54
N GLY A 58 3.50 11.52 26.35
CA GLY A 58 2.05 11.39 26.17
C GLY A 58 1.48 10.22 26.98
N THR A 59 2.09 9.04 26.87
CA THR A 59 1.61 7.85 27.60
C THR A 59 1.79 7.96 29.10
N THR A 60 2.87 8.57 29.60
CA THR A 60 3.06 8.76 31.04
C THR A 60 2.03 9.73 31.61
N LEU A 61 1.75 10.84 30.93
CA LEU A 61 0.72 11.79 31.35
C LEU A 61 -0.69 11.19 31.26
N GLY A 62 -0.99 10.46 30.18
CA GLY A 62 -2.26 9.79 30.00
C GLY A 62 -2.45 8.65 31.00
N GLY A 63 -1.39 7.90 31.30
CA GLY A 63 -1.38 6.85 32.32
C GLY A 63 -1.61 7.42 33.72
N LEU A 64 -0.98 8.55 34.07
CA LEU A 64 -1.23 9.25 35.33
C LEU A 64 -2.68 9.75 35.43
N PHE A 65 -3.25 10.20 34.32
CA PHE A 65 -4.66 10.57 34.27
C PHE A 65 -5.57 9.34 34.47
N GLY A 66 -5.29 8.22 33.81
CA GLY A 66 -6.00 6.95 34.02
C GLY A 66 -5.87 6.42 35.45
N TYR A 67 -4.68 6.52 36.04
CA TYR A 67 -4.42 6.23 37.45
C TYR A 67 -5.29 7.09 38.37
N TYR A 68 -5.34 8.41 38.13
CA TYR A 68 -6.17 9.31 38.93
C TYR A 68 -7.66 8.97 38.82
N LEU A 69 -8.14 8.63 37.62
CA LEU A 69 -9.52 8.17 37.42
C LEU A 69 -9.78 6.87 38.18
N GLY A 70 -8.87 5.90 38.13
CA GLY A 70 -8.97 4.66 38.90
C GLY A 70 -9.04 4.91 40.41
N TYR A 71 -8.16 5.76 40.94
CA TYR A 71 -8.13 6.14 42.35
C TYR A 71 -9.43 6.82 42.80
N LYS A 72 -9.96 7.74 41.99
CA LYS A 72 -11.15 8.54 42.36
C LYS A 72 -12.48 7.82 42.12
N LEU A 73 -12.57 7.04 41.04
CA LEU A 73 -13.83 6.46 40.57
C LEU A 73 -14.00 4.98 40.93
N GLY A 74 -12.89 4.30 41.23
CA GLY A 74 -12.87 2.94 41.76
C GLY A 74 -13.42 1.87 40.82
N HIS A 75 -13.70 0.71 41.43
CA HIS A 75 -14.21 -0.49 40.77
C HIS A 75 -15.51 -0.29 39.95
N PRO A 76 -16.53 0.47 40.41
CA PRO A 76 -17.81 0.55 39.70
C PRO A 76 -17.70 1.15 38.29
N ILE A 77 -16.91 2.23 38.14
CA ILE A 77 -16.73 2.87 36.83
C ILE A 77 -15.77 2.06 35.96
N PHE A 78 -14.74 1.46 36.55
CA PHE A 78 -13.85 0.55 35.83
C PHE A 78 -14.62 -0.61 35.19
N VAL A 79 -15.49 -1.29 35.95
CA VAL A 79 -16.31 -2.39 35.46
C VAL A 79 -17.24 -1.92 34.33
N LYS A 80 -17.81 -0.72 34.44
CA LYS A 80 -18.65 -0.15 33.38
C LYS A 80 -17.90 0.11 32.07
N LEU A 81 -16.62 0.51 32.15
CA LEU A 81 -15.81 0.86 30.98
C LEU A 81 -15.13 -0.36 30.34
N PHE A 82 -14.61 -1.28 31.16
CA PHE A 82 -13.78 -2.40 30.68
C PHE A 82 -14.43 -3.77 30.88
N GLY A 83 -15.33 -3.92 31.86
CA GLY A 83 -16.00 -5.18 32.19
C GLY A 83 -15.34 -5.94 33.35
N GLU A 84 -16.13 -6.72 34.09
CA GLU A 84 -15.68 -7.49 35.28
C GLU A 84 -14.54 -8.47 34.98
N LYS A 85 -14.54 -9.06 33.78
CA LYS A 85 -13.48 -9.99 33.36
C LYS A 85 -12.09 -9.34 33.36
N TYR A 86 -11.99 -8.05 33.02
CA TYR A 86 -10.71 -7.33 33.04
C TYR A 86 -10.29 -6.95 34.46
N LEU A 87 -11.26 -6.75 35.36
CA LEU A 87 -10.99 -6.49 36.77
C LEU A 87 -10.38 -7.74 37.43
N GLN A 88 -11.05 -8.89 37.32
CA GLN A 88 -10.58 -10.15 37.89
C GLN A 88 -9.19 -10.55 37.37
N LYS A 89 -9.00 -10.52 36.04
CA LYS A 89 -7.70 -10.80 35.43
C LYS A 89 -6.63 -9.79 35.85
N GLY A 90 -7.03 -8.54 36.03
CA GLY A 90 -6.18 -7.47 36.52
C GLY A 90 -5.69 -7.72 37.94
N GLU A 91 -6.61 -8.04 38.85
CA GLU A 91 -6.32 -8.42 40.24
C GLU A 91 -5.39 -9.63 40.31
N GLU A 92 -5.68 -10.71 39.58
CA GLU A 92 -4.80 -11.89 39.50
C GLU A 92 -3.40 -11.51 39.00
N PHE A 93 -3.32 -10.66 37.98
CA PHE A 93 -2.06 -10.20 37.41
C PHE A 93 -1.25 -9.36 38.41
N PHE A 94 -1.88 -8.42 39.11
CA PHE A 94 -1.23 -7.62 40.14
C PHE A 94 -0.85 -8.44 41.37
N ASN A 95 -1.65 -9.42 41.77
CA ASN A 95 -1.29 -10.35 42.85
C ASN A 95 -0.05 -11.19 42.51
N LYS A 96 0.09 -11.57 41.23
CA LYS A 96 1.23 -12.37 40.77
C LYS A 96 2.51 -11.56 40.57
N TYR A 97 2.41 -10.36 40.00
CA TYR A 97 3.58 -9.59 39.53
C TYR A 97 3.82 -8.30 40.31
N GLY A 98 2.86 -7.85 41.12
CA GLY A 98 2.94 -6.59 41.85
C GLY A 98 3.29 -5.40 40.96
N VAL A 99 4.18 -4.54 41.44
CA VAL A 99 4.68 -3.36 40.72
C VAL A 99 5.38 -3.73 39.40
N TYR A 100 6.07 -4.89 39.34
CA TYR A 100 6.72 -5.36 38.12
C TYR A 100 5.71 -5.66 37.00
N GLY A 101 4.44 -5.93 37.36
CA GLY A 101 3.35 -6.06 36.41
C GLY A 101 3.15 -4.82 35.54
N ILE A 102 3.40 -3.62 36.08
CA ILE A 102 3.28 -2.35 35.32
C ILE A 102 4.34 -2.28 34.22
N VAL A 103 5.59 -2.65 34.55
CA VAL A 103 6.71 -2.69 33.58
C VAL A 103 6.41 -3.72 32.49
N LEU A 104 6.02 -4.94 32.89
CA LEU A 104 5.68 -6.02 31.97
C LEU A 104 4.53 -5.63 31.04
N ALA A 105 3.47 -5.04 31.56
CA ALA A 105 2.35 -4.59 30.75
C ALA A 105 2.71 -3.42 29.82
N GLY A 106 3.62 -2.54 30.25
CA GLY A 106 4.15 -1.48 29.39
C GLY A 106 4.89 -2.02 28.15
N PHE A 107 5.65 -3.10 28.33
CA PHE A 107 6.48 -3.69 27.28
C PHE A 107 5.76 -4.74 26.41
N THR A 108 4.65 -5.30 26.88
CA THR A 108 3.91 -6.38 26.19
C THR A 108 2.61 -5.90 25.53
N PRO A 109 1.94 -6.70 24.68
CA PRO A 109 0.66 -6.34 24.05
C PRO A 109 -0.54 -6.25 25.01
N ILE A 110 -0.30 -6.21 26.33
CA ILE A 110 -1.35 -6.10 27.35
C ILE A 110 -1.96 -4.68 27.26
N PRO A 111 -3.29 -4.53 27.34
CA PRO A 111 -3.94 -3.22 27.33
C PRO A 111 -3.50 -2.37 28.53
N TYR A 112 -2.57 -1.45 28.31
CA TYR A 112 -1.97 -0.68 29.40
C TYR A 112 -2.96 0.24 30.11
N LYS A 113 -3.98 0.75 29.40
CA LYS A 113 -5.07 1.51 30.04
C LYS A 113 -5.72 0.79 31.21
N VAL A 114 -5.85 -0.54 31.11
CA VAL A 114 -6.39 -1.36 32.19
C VAL A 114 -5.45 -1.33 33.40
N VAL A 115 -4.14 -1.47 33.15
CA VAL A 115 -3.10 -1.43 34.19
C VAL A 115 -3.00 -0.06 34.84
N ALA A 116 -3.13 1.02 34.08
CA ALA A 116 -3.14 2.39 34.60
C ALA A 116 -4.29 2.61 35.59
N TRP A 117 -5.52 2.25 35.21
CA TRP A 117 -6.68 2.36 36.08
C TRP A 117 -6.56 1.48 37.33
N LEU A 118 -6.19 0.21 37.17
CA LEU A 118 -6.05 -0.73 38.30
C LEU A 118 -4.96 -0.28 39.28
N SER A 119 -3.87 0.30 38.79
CA SER A 119 -2.83 0.86 39.65
C SER A 119 -3.37 1.97 40.56
N GLY A 120 -4.32 2.76 40.07
CA GLY A 120 -5.03 3.77 40.85
C GLY A 120 -6.01 3.17 41.85
N ILE A 121 -6.77 2.16 41.42
CA ILE A 121 -7.73 1.43 42.27
C ILE A 121 -7.02 0.74 43.44
N PHE A 122 -5.83 0.18 43.22
CA PHE A 122 -5.01 -0.45 44.25
C PHE A 122 -4.09 0.54 44.98
N GLU A 123 -4.25 1.83 44.76
CA GLU A 123 -3.54 2.90 45.45
C GLU A 123 -2.00 2.77 45.41
N ILE A 124 -1.45 2.23 44.32
CA ILE A 124 0.00 2.12 44.13
C ILE A 124 0.59 3.53 44.15
N ARG A 125 1.65 3.78 44.92
CA ARG A 125 2.28 5.11 45.00
C ARG A 125 2.57 5.68 43.59
N ALA A 126 2.02 6.86 43.29
CA ALA A 126 2.09 7.46 41.95
C ALA A 126 3.51 7.57 41.37
N LEU A 127 4.51 7.85 42.22
CA LEU A 127 5.93 7.88 41.81
C LEU A 127 6.39 6.51 41.29
N ILE A 128 6.04 5.43 41.97
CA ILE A 128 6.40 4.06 41.58
C ILE A 128 5.72 3.70 40.25
N PHE A 129 4.43 4.02 40.11
CA PHE A 129 3.69 3.82 38.87
C PHE A 129 4.32 4.58 37.69
N THR A 130 4.70 5.85 37.91
CA THR A 130 5.34 6.71 36.89
C THR A 130 6.66 6.11 36.44
N ILE A 131 7.54 5.74 37.37
CA ILE A 131 8.83 5.13 37.05
C ILE A 131 8.62 3.81 36.31
N ALA A 132 7.75 2.94 36.81
CA ALA A 132 7.46 1.66 36.16
C ALA A 132 6.89 1.83 34.74
N THR A 133 6.07 2.85 34.53
CA THR A 133 5.54 3.20 33.20
C THR A 133 6.63 3.64 32.24
N VAL A 134 7.48 4.58 32.66
CA VAL A 134 8.58 5.08 31.82
C VAL A 134 9.52 3.93 31.45
N VAL A 135 9.91 3.12 32.44
CA VAL A 135 10.78 1.95 32.24
C VAL A 135 10.13 0.91 31.34
N GLY A 136 8.82 0.67 31.45
CA GLY A 136 8.11 -0.31 30.64
C GLY A 136 7.83 0.16 29.20
N ARG A 137 7.57 1.45 28.98
CA ARG A 137 7.08 1.96 27.69
C ARG A 137 8.13 2.67 26.84
N ALA A 138 9.02 3.46 27.44
CA ALA A 138 10.01 4.21 26.66
C ALA A 138 10.93 3.31 25.82
N PRO A 139 11.45 2.18 26.34
CA PRO A 139 12.26 1.26 25.54
C PRO A 139 11.48 0.65 24.36
N ARG A 140 10.21 0.29 24.58
CA ARG A 140 9.34 -0.27 23.54
C ARG A 140 9.11 0.75 22.41
N PHE A 141 8.72 1.98 22.75
CA PHE A 141 8.50 3.03 21.76
C PHE A 141 9.77 3.39 20.98
N LEU A 142 10.94 3.34 21.64
CA LEU A 142 12.22 3.48 20.94
C LEU A 142 12.43 2.34 19.94
N ILE A 143 12.23 1.08 20.34
CA ILE A 143 12.36 -0.08 19.44
C ILE A 143 11.41 0.05 18.24
N GLU A 144 10.15 0.42 18.47
CA GLU A 144 9.15 0.63 17.42
C GLU A 144 9.54 1.74 16.45
N ALA A 145 10.01 2.88 16.97
CA ALA A 145 10.44 4.00 16.14
C ALA A 145 11.70 3.66 15.32
N PHE A 146 12.68 2.95 15.91
CA PHE A 146 13.86 2.48 15.19
C PHE A 146 13.50 1.46 14.12
N PHE A 147 12.58 0.54 14.42
CA PHE A 147 12.08 -0.42 13.45
C PHE A 147 11.39 0.28 12.27
N GLY A 148 10.53 1.26 12.54
CA GLY A 148 9.92 2.12 11.51
C GLY A 148 10.96 2.84 10.66
N ASN A 149 12.04 3.33 11.26
CA ASN A 149 13.13 4.01 10.56
C ASN A 149 13.93 3.05 9.66
N ILE A 150 14.20 1.82 10.11
CA ILE A 150 14.84 0.80 9.28
C ILE A 150 13.94 0.46 8.08
N LEU A 151 12.65 0.26 8.30
CA LEU A 151 11.69 -0.04 7.23
C LEU A 151 11.58 1.11 6.22
N SER A 152 11.48 2.34 6.69
CA SER A 152 11.39 3.54 5.86
C SER A 152 12.65 3.70 4.97
N ASN A 153 13.84 3.56 5.57
CA ASN A 153 15.10 3.70 4.84
C ASN A 153 15.39 2.54 3.89
N PHE A 154 15.02 1.32 4.26
CA PHE A 154 15.32 0.13 3.47
C PHE A 154 14.40 -0.02 2.24
N SER A 155 13.12 0.34 2.38
CA SER A 155 12.11 -0.10 1.40
C SER A 155 11.78 0.95 0.34
N ILE A 156 11.62 2.23 0.68
CA ILE A 156 11.06 3.21 -0.29
C ILE A 156 12.16 4.00 -0.98
N ASN A 157 13.08 4.60 -0.24
CA ASN A 157 14.12 5.46 -0.83
C ASN A 157 15.10 4.68 -1.70
N LYS A 158 15.46 3.45 -1.30
CA LYS A 158 16.36 2.61 -2.09
C LYS A 158 15.70 2.14 -3.39
N LEU A 159 14.42 1.75 -3.35
CA LEU A 159 13.68 1.35 -4.54
C LEU A 159 13.44 2.55 -5.47
N TYR A 160 13.12 3.72 -4.94
CA TYR A 160 12.96 4.95 -5.72
C TYR A 160 14.28 5.38 -6.39
N ASN A 161 15.38 5.41 -5.63
CA ASN A 161 16.71 5.74 -6.17
C ASN A 161 17.17 4.70 -7.20
N LEU A 162 16.90 3.42 -6.98
CA LEU A 162 17.15 2.37 -7.97
C LEU A 162 16.31 2.60 -9.24
N ASN A 163 15.04 2.97 -9.10
CA ASN A 163 14.15 3.24 -10.22
C ASN A 163 14.64 4.44 -11.06
N ILE A 164 15.10 5.52 -10.40
CA ILE A 164 15.74 6.67 -11.04
C ILE A 164 17.05 6.26 -11.74
N TYR A 165 17.91 5.51 -11.06
CA TYR A 165 19.17 5.02 -11.63
C TYR A 165 18.93 4.20 -12.90
N LEU A 166 17.98 3.27 -12.86
CA LEU A 166 17.60 2.46 -14.03
C LEU A 166 16.98 3.30 -15.15
N PHE A 167 16.20 4.33 -14.79
CA PHE A 167 15.67 5.27 -15.76
C PHE A 167 16.79 6.00 -16.51
N TYR A 168 17.74 6.63 -15.80
CA TYR A 168 18.85 7.33 -16.44
C TYR A 168 19.80 6.40 -17.19
N LEU A 169 19.97 5.15 -16.74
CA LEU A 169 20.77 4.16 -17.48
C LEU A 169 20.27 4.00 -18.92
N ILE A 170 18.95 4.08 -19.14
CA ILE A 170 18.33 3.94 -20.45
C ILE A 170 18.18 5.31 -21.13
N ASN A 171 17.54 6.28 -20.45
CA ASN A 171 17.14 7.55 -21.04
C ASN A 171 18.33 8.48 -21.37
N SER A 172 19.49 8.33 -20.72
CA SER A 172 20.67 9.16 -21.01
C SER A 172 21.48 8.69 -22.23
N HIS A 173 21.27 7.47 -22.72
CA HIS A 173 22.02 6.90 -23.86
C HIS A 173 21.23 7.01 -25.17
N TYR A 174 20.96 8.24 -25.60
CA TYR A 174 20.16 8.50 -26.79
C TYR A 174 20.97 8.85 -28.04
N ASN A 175 20.38 8.61 -29.21
CA ASN A 175 20.88 9.11 -30.48
C ASN A 175 19.73 9.20 -31.49
N HIS A 176 19.92 10.02 -32.53
CA HIS A 176 18.86 10.33 -33.51
C HIS A 176 18.24 9.10 -34.19
N ILE A 177 19.01 8.04 -34.46
CA ILE A 177 18.49 6.83 -35.10
C ILE A 177 17.62 6.06 -34.12
N LEU A 178 18.11 5.86 -32.90
CA LEU A 178 17.37 5.18 -31.84
C LEU A 178 16.12 5.98 -31.43
N ASP A 179 16.15 7.31 -31.44
CA ASP A 179 14.98 8.15 -31.17
C ASP A 179 13.83 7.83 -32.12
N ILE A 180 14.11 7.77 -33.42
CA ILE A 180 13.11 7.42 -34.44
C ILE A 180 12.59 6.00 -34.20
N ILE A 181 13.49 5.03 -34.01
CA ILE A 181 13.11 3.62 -33.82
C ILE A 181 12.24 3.45 -32.57
N MET A 182 12.66 4.00 -31.43
CA MET A 182 11.95 3.86 -30.16
C MET A 182 10.61 4.60 -30.16
N LEU A 183 10.54 5.77 -30.77
CA LEU A 183 9.28 6.49 -30.94
C LEU A 183 8.30 5.71 -31.84
N LEU A 184 8.79 5.14 -32.94
CA LEU A 184 7.97 4.31 -33.83
C LEU A 184 7.46 3.06 -33.10
N ILE A 185 8.35 2.32 -32.43
CA ILE A 185 7.98 1.14 -31.62
C ILE A 185 6.89 1.50 -30.61
N SER A 186 7.05 2.59 -29.86
CA SER A 186 6.05 3.02 -28.89
C SER A 186 4.70 3.32 -29.55
N LYS A 187 4.67 3.96 -30.72
CA LYS A 187 3.44 4.29 -31.44
C LYS A 187 2.74 3.07 -32.05
N THR A 188 3.43 1.93 -32.19
CA THR A 188 2.83 0.72 -32.76
C THR A 188 1.79 0.03 -31.88
N VAL A 189 1.78 0.30 -30.56
CA VAL A 189 0.97 -0.46 -29.59
C VAL A 189 -0.51 -0.45 -29.90
N TYR A 190 -1.14 0.73 -29.97
CA TYR A 190 -2.57 0.84 -30.23
C TYR A 190 -3.00 0.21 -31.57
N PRO A 191 -2.37 0.53 -32.72
CA PRO A 191 -2.78 -0.07 -33.99
C PRO A 191 -2.55 -1.58 -34.03
N ILE A 192 -1.41 -2.09 -33.54
CA ILE A 192 -1.13 -3.54 -33.52
C ILE A 192 -2.13 -4.28 -32.64
N VAL A 193 -2.42 -3.76 -31.43
CA VAL A 193 -3.39 -4.36 -30.52
C VAL A 193 -4.78 -4.40 -31.12
N PHE A 194 -5.23 -3.29 -31.72
CA PHE A 194 -6.54 -3.19 -32.34
C PHE A 194 -6.68 -4.14 -33.55
N ILE A 195 -5.73 -4.09 -34.49
CA ILE A 195 -5.75 -4.91 -35.71
C ILE A 195 -5.67 -6.39 -35.36
N THR A 196 -4.73 -6.79 -34.49
CA THR A 196 -4.53 -8.20 -34.15
C THR A 196 -5.74 -8.78 -33.44
N THR A 197 -6.33 -8.03 -32.49
CA THR A 197 -7.54 -8.46 -31.79
C THR A 197 -8.71 -8.62 -32.75
N THR A 198 -8.85 -7.68 -33.70
CA THR A 198 -9.90 -7.73 -34.74
C THR A 198 -9.73 -8.93 -35.66
N LEU A 199 -8.51 -9.16 -36.17
CA LEU A 199 -8.22 -10.30 -37.04
C LEU A 199 -8.48 -11.65 -36.34
N ILE A 200 -8.11 -11.75 -35.07
CA ILE A 200 -8.38 -12.95 -34.27
C ILE A 200 -9.87 -13.12 -34.03
N TYR A 201 -10.62 -12.04 -33.78
CA TYR A 201 -12.07 -12.10 -33.67
C TYR A 201 -12.74 -12.62 -34.95
N LEU A 202 -12.31 -12.12 -36.11
CA LEU A 202 -12.84 -12.53 -37.40
C LEU A 202 -12.53 -14.01 -37.71
N LYS A 203 -11.34 -14.49 -37.32
CA LYS A 203 -10.92 -15.89 -37.55
C LYS A 203 -11.45 -16.87 -36.50
N ASN A 204 -11.49 -16.44 -35.23
CA ASN A 204 -11.92 -17.22 -34.09
C ASN A 204 -12.61 -16.30 -33.08
N ARG A 205 -13.93 -16.16 -33.25
CA ARG A 205 -14.78 -15.28 -32.45
C ARG A 205 -14.63 -15.50 -30.94
N LYS A 206 -14.52 -16.76 -30.50
CA LYS A 206 -14.37 -17.09 -29.07
C LYS A 206 -13.06 -16.52 -28.53
N LEU A 207 -11.95 -16.77 -29.21
CA LEU A 207 -10.64 -16.26 -28.78
C LEU A 207 -10.57 -14.73 -28.85
N GLY A 208 -11.12 -14.13 -29.91
CA GLY A 208 -11.16 -12.67 -30.05
C GLY A 208 -11.95 -11.99 -28.94
N LEU A 209 -13.09 -12.55 -28.54
CA LEU A 209 -13.87 -12.04 -27.39
C LEU A 209 -13.11 -12.18 -26.07
N LYS A 210 -12.42 -13.31 -25.83
CA LYS A 210 -11.59 -13.48 -24.64
C LYS A 210 -10.45 -12.46 -24.59
N LEU A 211 -9.79 -12.23 -25.72
CA LEU A 211 -8.71 -11.24 -25.84
C LEU A 211 -9.23 -9.81 -25.60
N ALA A 212 -10.35 -9.44 -26.21
CA ALA A 212 -10.98 -8.14 -26.01
C ALA A 212 -11.38 -7.93 -24.54
N PHE A 213 -11.93 -8.95 -23.88
CA PHE A 213 -12.27 -8.91 -22.46
C PHE A 213 -11.02 -8.76 -21.58
N SER A 214 -9.94 -9.50 -21.86
CA SER A 214 -8.66 -9.37 -21.15
C SER A 214 -8.06 -7.97 -21.29
N LEU A 215 -8.11 -7.37 -22.48
CA LEU A 215 -7.67 -5.99 -22.71
C LEU A 215 -8.54 -4.97 -21.97
N PHE A 216 -9.86 -5.16 -21.97
CA PHE A 216 -10.78 -4.32 -21.21
C PHE A 216 -10.47 -4.37 -19.70
N LEU A 217 -10.23 -5.55 -19.15
CA LEU A 217 -9.85 -5.68 -17.75
C LEU A 217 -8.49 -5.02 -17.46
N ALA A 218 -7.53 -5.15 -18.37
CA ALA A 218 -6.25 -4.45 -18.26
C ALA A 218 -6.45 -2.92 -18.18
N VAL A 219 -7.33 -2.36 -19.02
CA VAL A 219 -7.70 -0.93 -18.96
C VAL A 219 -8.23 -0.55 -17.57
N LEU A 220 -9.16 -1.33 -17.02
CA LEU A 220 -9.73 -1.07 -15.68
C LEU A 220 -8.65 -1.09 -14.58
N ILE A 221 -7.76 -2.08 -14.61
CA ILE A 221 -6.67 -2.21 -13.63
C ILE A 221 -5.70 -1.03 -13.76
N ILE A 222 -5.31 -0.66 -14.98
CA ILE A 222 -4.40 0.47 -15.23
C ILE A 222 -5.00 1.76 -14.67
N PHE A 223 -6.24 2.10 -15.04
CA PHE A 223 -6.86 3.34 -14.56
C PHE A 223 -7.03 3.35 -13.05
N SER A 224 -7.43 2.23 -12.45
CA SER A 224 -7.54 2.12 -10.99
C SER A 224 -6.20 2.37 -10.32
N LEU A 225 -5.14 1.70 -10.76
CA LEU A 225 -3.81 1.85 -10.17
C LEU A 225 -3.19 3.23 -10.42
N LYS A 226 -3.40 3.82 -11.61
CA LYS A 226 -2.92 5.17 -11.93
C LYS A 226 -3.40 6.19 -10.90
N TYR A 227 -4.70 6.18 -10.58
CA TYR A 227 -5.25 7.17 -9.64
C TYR A 227 -5.11 6.77 -8.17
N LEU A 228 -4.94 5.50 -7.86
CA LEU A 228 -4.64 5.04 -6.49
C LEU A 228 -3.20 5.37 -6.07
N ILE A 229 -2.23 5.20 -6.97
CA ILE A 229 -0.81 5.42 -6.69
C ILE A 229 -0.40 6.85 -7.00
N ASN A 230 -0.95 7.43 -8.07
CA ASN A 230 -0.74 8.83 -8.48
C ASN A 230 0.76 9.22 -8.59
N GLU A 231 1.59 8.31 -9.12
CA GLU A 231 3.02 8.55 -9.30
C GLU A 231 3.27 9.60 -10.40
N PRO A 232 4.05 10.67 -10.14
CA PRO A 232 4.37 11.66 -11.16
C PRO A 232 5.27 11.05 -12.25
N ARG A 233 5.19 11.55 -13.48
CA ARG A 233 6.04 11.06 -14.58
C ARG A 233 7.48 11.59 -14.47
N PRO A 234 8.48 10.87 -15.01
CA PRO A 234 9.88 11.28 -14.94
C PRO A 234 10.12 12.72 -15.39
N TYR A 235 9.56 13.13 -16.54
CA TYR A 235 9.74 14.49 -17.09
C TYR A 235 9.11 15.62 -16.25
N ILE A 236 8.31 15.30 -15.24
CA ILE A 236 7.71 16.30 -14.35
C ILE A 236 8.65 16.62 -13.18
N VAL A 237 9.39 15.61 -12.68
CA VAL A 237 10.12 15.69 -11.41
C VAL A 237 11.63 15.54 -11.56
N LEU A 238 12.11 14.93 -12.64
CA LEU A 238 13.53 14.71 -12.89
C LEU A 238 14.09 15.78 -13.82
N GLU A 239 15.34 16.16 -13.59
CA GLU A 239 16.09 17.06 -14.47
C GLU A 239 16.73 16.30 -15.63
N ASN A 240 17.00 17.00 -16.74
CA ASN A 240 17.72 16.45 -17.89
C ASN A 240 17.09 15.18 -18.50
N VAL A 241 15.76 15.11 -18.50
CA VAL A 241 15.03 14.02 -19.15
C VAL A 241 15.03 14.21 -20.67
N HIS A 242 15.49 13.20 -21.40
CA HIS A 242 15.34 13.15 -22.86
C HIS A 242 13.91 12.74 -23.20
N LEU A 243 13.05 13.73 -23.45
CA LEU A 243 11.63 13.54 -23.71
C LEU A 243 11.33 13.57 -25.21
N LEU A 244 10.84 12.46 -25.76
CA LEU A 244 10.50 12.34 -27.19
C LEU A 244 8.99 12.40 -27.47
N CYS A 245 8.14 12.22 -26.46
CA CYS A 245 6.70 12.25 -26.60
C CYS A 245 6.05 12.73 -25.31
N PHE A 246 5.17 13.73 -25.39
CA PHE A 246 4.46 14.24 -24.21
C PHE A 246 3.12 13.51 -24.03
N GLU A 247 2.81 13.07 -22.81
CA GLU A 247 1.57 12.34 -22.48
C GLU A 247 0.69 13.05 -21.44
N GLY A 248 0.82 14.38 -21.32
CA GLY A 248 -0.02 15.15 -20.40
C GLY A 248 0.38 14.99 -18.94
N ASN A 249 -0.60 15.19 -18.04
CA ASN A 249 -0.40 15.12 -16.59
C ASN A 249 -0.96 13.83 -15.97
N GLU A 250 -1.22 12.81 -16.79
CA GLU A 250 -1.69 11.53 -16.28
C GLU A 250 -0.60 10.83 -15.44
N PRO A 251 -0.97 10.12 -14.35
CA PRO A 251 -0.01 9.39 -13.53
C PRO A 251 0.83 8.39 -14.32
N SER A 252 2.07 8.16 -13.89
CA SER A 252 3.02 7.29 -14.57
C SER A 252 2.68 5.82 -14.42
N PHE A 253 2.56 5.33 -13.18
CA PHE A 253 2.40 3.91 -12.88
C PHE A 253 0.96 3.42 -13.03
N PRO A 254 0.72 2.24 -13.65
CA PRO A 254 1.63 1.45 -14.46
C PRO A 254 1.68 1.94 -15.92
N SER A 255 2.65 1.46 -16.70
CA SER A 255 2.73 1.72 -18.14
C SER A 255 1.60 1.02 -18.91
N GLY A 256 0.68 1.80 -19.47
CA GLY A 256 -0.43 1.27 -20.27
C GLY A 256 0.03 0.60 -21.56
N HIS A 257 0.97 1.23 -22.28
CA HIS A 257 1.57 0.68 -23.50
C HIS A 257 2.18 -0.70 -23.28
N THR A 258 2.98 -0.84 -22.21
CA THR A 258 3.58 -2.12 -21.83
C THR A 258 2.50 -3.14 -21.49
N THR A 259 1.49 -2.72 -20.72
CA THR A 259 0.41 -3.62 -20.29
C THR A 259 -0.35 -4.20 -21.48
N TYR A 260 -0.79 -3.37 -22.43
CA TYR A 260 -1.53 -3.83 -23.62
C TYR A 260 -0.68 -4.76 -24.49
N ALA A 261 0.60 -4.43 -24.68
CA ALA A 261 1.52 -5.24 -25.47
C ALA A 261 1.72 -6.64 -24.84
N PHE A 262 1.96 -6.71 -23.53
CA PHE A 262 2.12 -7.98 -22.83
C PHE A 262 0.81 -8.77 -22.71
N THR A 263 -0.34 -8.12 -22.51
CA THR A 263 -1.65 -8.80 -22.54
C THR A 263 -1.89 -9.50 -23.87
N LEU A 264 -1.62 -8.81 -24.98
CA LEU A 264 -1.73 -9.41 -26.31
C LEU A 264 -0.73 -10.56 -26.47
N ALA A 265 0.56 -10.32 -26.23
CA ALA A 265 1.62 -11.32 -26.42
C ALA A 265 1.35 -12.61 -25.63
N THR A 266 1.01 -12.50 -24.33
CA THR A 266 0.71 -13.64 -23.47
C THR A 266 -0.54 -14.39 -23.96
N SER A 267 -1.59 -13.67 -24.38
CA SER A 267 -2.81 -14.29 -24.90
C SER A 267 -2.53 -15.14 -26.16
N LEU A 268 -1.73 -14.61 -27.09
CA LEU A 268 -1.36 -15.32 -28.32
C LEU A 268 -0.47 -16.53 -28.04
N LEU A 269 0.47 -16.39 -27.11
CA LEU A 269 1.38 -17.45 -26.69
C LEU A 269 0.62 -18.64 -26.10
N LEU A 270 -0.42 -18.38 -25.30
CA LEU A 270 -1.19 -19.40 -24.60
C LEU A 270 -2.28 -20.04 -25.46
N ASN A 271 -2.96 -19.27 -26.33
CA ASN A 271 -4.21 -19.71 -26.96
C ASN A 271 -4.23 -19.64 -28.49
N TYR A 272 -3.17 -19.16 -29.16
CA TYR A 272 -3.13 -19.07 -30.62
C TYR A 272 -1.96 -19.84 -31.24
N SER A 273 -0.73 -19.38 -31.06
CA SER A 273 0.47 -20.03 -31.62
C SER A 273 1.70 -19.62 -30.84
N LYS A 274 2.49 -20.60 -30.39
CA LYS A 274 3.73 -20.34 -29.63
C LYS A 274 4.70 -19.44 -30.40
N LYS A 275 4.87 -19.68 -31.71
CA LYS A 275 5.78 -18.89 -32.56
C LYS A 275 5.32 -17.44 -32.66
N ILE A 276 4.03 -17.21 -32.92
CA ILE A 276 3.48 -15.85 -33.04
C ILE A 276 3.48 -15.15 -31.69
N GLY A 277 3.09 -15.85 -30.62
CA GLY A 277 3.16 -15.31 -29.26
C GLY A 277 4.56 -14.89 -28.86
N LEU A 278 5.60 -15.66 -29.23
CA LEU A 278 6.98 -15.30 -28.95
C LEU A 278 7.44 -14.05 -29.72
N LEU A 279 7.03 -13.89 -30.99
CA LEU A 279 7.29 -12.67 -31.77
C LEU A 279 6.66 -11.45 -31.11
N PHE A 280 5.40 -11.56 -30.68
CA PHE A 280 4.71 -10.48 -29.97
C PHE A 280 5.31 -10.23 -28.58
N LEU A 281 5.87 -11.24 -27.93
CA LEU A 281 6.58 -11.06 -26.66
C LEU A 281 7.86 -10.24 -26.85
N ILE A 282 8.66 -10.54 -27.88
CA ILE A 282 9.84 -9.76 -28.25
C ILE A 282 9.43 -8.31 -28.52
N TRP A 283 8.40 -8.12 -29.34
CA TRP A 283 7.84 -6.78 -29.59
C TRP A 283 7.39 -6.08 -28.30
N ALA A 284 6.70 -6.77 -27.38
CA ALA A 284 6.26 -6.20 -26.11
C ALA A 284 7.42 -5.79 -25.19
N ILE A 285 8.55 -6.52 -25.22
CA ILE A 285 9.78 -6.15 -24.51
C ILE A 285 10.34 -4.84 -25.09
N PHE A 286 10.42 -4.73 -26.42
CA PHE A 286 10.86 -3.50 -27.08
C PHE A 286 9.91 -2.32 -26.82
N VAL A 287 8.59 -2.56 -26.78
CA VAL A 287 7.61 -1.57 -26.34
C VAL A 287 7.97 -1.11 -24.93
N GLY A 288 8.11 -2.02 -23.97
CA GLY A 288 8.47 -1.67 -22.59
C GLY A 288 9.75 -0.84 -22.50
N TYR A 289 10.81 -1.25 -23.19
CA TYR A 289 12.07 -0.51 -23.26
C TYR A 289 11.88 0.90 -23.85
N SER A 290 11.13 1.01 -24.95
CA SER A 290 10.87 2.29 -25.61
C SER A 290 10.20 3.30 -24.68
N ARG A 291 9.39 2.86 -23.70
CA ARG A 291 8.68 3.74 -22.77
C ARG A 291 9.59 4.44 -21.76
N VAL A 292 10.65 3.76 -21.33
CA VAL A 292 11.70 4.38 -20.50
C VAL A 292 12.56 5.26 -21.38
N TYR A 293 12.94 4.78 -22.57
CA TYR A 293 13.77 5.50 -23.52
C TYR A 293 13.19 6.86 -23.93
N VAL A 294 11.91 6.92 -24.28
CA VAL A 294 11.24 8.17 -24.71
C VAL A 294 10.94 9.15 -23.56
N GLY A 295 11.29 8.79 -22.32
CA GLY A 295 11.27 9.69 -21.16
C GLY A 295 9.94 9.77 -20.40
N VAL A 296 8.96 8.91 -20.69
CA VAL A 296 7.58 9.05 -20.17
C VAL A 296 7.23 8.12 -19.01
N HIS A 297 8.05 7.10 -18.76
CA HIS A 297 7.85 6.11 -17.70
C HIS A 297 9.17 5.71 -17.03
N TYR A 298 9.10 5.37 -15.75
CA TYR A 298 10.17 4.69 -15.03
C TYR A 298 10.24 3.20 -15.38
N SER A 299 11.37 2.56 -15.06
CA SER A 299 11.56 1.13 -15.24
C SER A 299 10.54 0.30 -14.44
N PHE A 300 10.16 0.73 -13.24
CA PHE A 300 9.17 0.02 -12.43
C PHE A 300 7.73 0.16 -12.98
N ASP A 301 7.40 1.25 -13.68
CA ASP A 301 6.11 1.36 -14.40
C ASP A 301 5.99 0.29 -15.48
N VAL A 302 7.11 0.00 -16.16
CA VAL A 302 7.20 -1.01 -17.21
C VAL A 302 7.12 -2.41 -16.61
N ILE A 303 7.80 -2.67 -15.49
CA ILE A 303 7.69 -3.97 -14.79
C ILE A 303 6.26 -4.19 -14.27
N GLY A 304 5.64 -3.17 -13.66
CA GLY A 304 4.24 -3.22 -13.23
C GLY A 304 3.30 -3.51 -14.40
N GLY A 305 3.50 -2.82 -15.53
CA GLY A 305 2.72 -3.07 -16.75
C GLY A 305 2.92 -4.47 -17.32
N LEU A 306 4.14 -5.02 -17.28
CA LEU A 306 4.44 -6.40 -17.67
C LEU A 306 3.66 -7.39 -16.81
N ILE A 307 3.69 -7.24 -15.47
CA ILE A 307 3.02 -8.14 -14.53
C ILE A 307 1.51 -8.14 -14.77
N ILE A 308 0.91 -6.96 -14.87
CA ILE A 308 -0.52 -6.80 -15.16
C ILE A 308 -0.85 -7.38 -16.53
N GLY A 309 0.02 -7.15 -17.51
CA GLY A 309 -0.12 -7.63 -18.88
C GLY A 309 -0.19 -9.15 -18.94
N ILE A 310 0.78 -9.84 -18.32
CA ILE A 310 0.83 -11.31 -18.22
C ILE A 310 -0.39 -11.84 -17.49
N PHE A 311 -0.77 -11.22 -16.36
CA PHE A 311 -1.94 -11.61 -15.59
C PHE A 311 -3.21 -11.54 -16.44
N CYS A 312 -3.48 -10.40 -17.09
CA CYS A 312 -4.67 -10.23 -17.92
C CYS A 312 -4.66 -11.17 -19.13
N GLY A 313 -3.49 -11.38 -19.74
CA GLY A 313 -3.33 -12.33 -20.84
C GLY A 313 -3.60 -13.77 -20.42
N TYR A 314 -3.18 -14.18 -19.22
CA TYR A 314 -3.46 -15.51 -18.67
C TYR A 314 -4.96 -15.80 -18.54
N LEU A 315 -5.78 -14.77 -18.26
CA LEU A 315 -7.23 -14.94 -18.15
C LEU A 315 -7.89 -15.45 -19.44
N THR A 316 -7.26 -15.27 -20.62
CA THR A 316 -7.75 -15.85 -21.87
C THR A 316 -7.79 -17.38 -21.87
N LYS A 317 -6.98 -18.02 -21.01
CA LYS A 317 -7.01 -19.47 -20.78
C LYS A 317 -8.26 -19.90 -20.00
N LEU A 318 -8.83 -19.01 -19.18
CA LEU A 318 -10.00 -19.34 -18.38
C LEU A 318 -11.23 -19.53 -19.26
N ASN A 319 -12.14 -20.38 -18.81
CA ASN A 319 -13.44 -20.57 -19.45
C ASN A 319 -14.39 -19.43 -19.08
N ILE A 320 -14.13 -18.26 -19.68
CA ILE A 320 -14.95 -17.06 -19.56
C ILE A 320 -16.42 -17.33 -19.98
N GLU A 321 -16.68 -18.35 -20.80
CA GLU A 321 -18.05 -18.77 -21.17
C GLU A 321 -18.91 -19.10 -19.94
N LYS A 322 -18.38 -19.86 -18.96
CA LYS A 322 -19.10 -20.15 -17.71
C LYS A 322 -19.32 -18.92 -16.83
N PHE A 323 -18.46 -17.92 -16.92
CA PHE A 323 -18.56 -16.67 -16.16
C PHE A 323 -19.56 -15.70 -16.79
N ILE A 324 -19.53 -15.55 -18.12
CA ILE A 324 -20.49 -14.74 -18.90
C ILE A 324 -21.89 -15.36 -18.85
N GLU A 325 -22.01 -16.69 -18.94
CA GLU A 325 -23.29 -17.40 -18.75
C GLU A 325 -23.85 -17.17 -17.34
N ARG A 326 -22.99 -17.19 -16.31
CA ARG A 326 -23.39 -16.89 -14.92
C ARG A 326 -23.81 -15.43 -14.72
N LEU A 327 -23.24 -14.49 -15.47
CA LEU A 327 -23.59 -13.07 -15.41
C LEU A 327 -24.93 -12.72 -16.10
N LYS A 328 -25.66 -13.70 -16.69
CA LYS A 328 -26.96 -13.50 -17.36
C LYS A 328 -26.98 -12.41 -18.45
N LEU A 329 -25.82 -11.96 -18.94
CA LEU A 329 -25.74 -10.94 -19.99
C LEU A 329 -26.30 -11.44 -21.34
N ILE A 330 -26.20 -12.76 -21.58
CA ILE A 330 -26.81 -13.42 -22.74
C ILE A 330 -28.34 -13.44 -22.65
N ASP A 331 -28.93 -13.54 -21.45
CA ASP A 331 -30.37 -13.49 -21.26
C ASP A 331 -30.94 -12.09 -21.44
N ILE A 332 -30.18 -11.05 -21.08
CA ILE A 332 -30.55 -9.64 -21.34
C ILE A 332 -30.58 -9.38 -22.85
N TRP A 333 -29.58 -9.84 -23.61
CA TRP A 333 -29.56 -9.71 -25.07
C TRP A 333 -30.67 -10.52 -25.76
N ARG A 334 -30.95 -11.75 -25.30
CA ARG A 334 -32.09 -12.55 -25.79
C ARG A 334 -33.45 -11.96 -25.43
N LYS A 335 -33.59 -11.27 -24.28
CA LYS A 335 -34.81 -10.53 -23.90
C LYS A 335 -35.02 -9.28 -24.76
N ILE A 336 -33.95 -8.58 -25.13
CA ILE A 336 -34.02 -7.42 -26.03
C ILE A 336 -34.43 -7.88 -27.44
N LYS A 337 -33.84 -8.98 -27.94
CA LYS A 337 -34.15 -9.53 -29.27
C LYS A 337 -35.54 -10.18 -29.41
N LYS A 338 -36.19 -10.53 -28.29
CA LYS A 338 -37.59 -11.01 -28.26
C LYS A 338 -38.63 -9.89 -28.13
N LYS A 339 -38.19 -8.63 -27.94
CA LYS A 339 -39.04 -7.44 -27.85
C LYS A 339 -38.98 -6.55 -29.09
N SER A 340 -38.17 -6.91 -30.09
CA SER A 340 -38.22 -6.42 -31.47
C SER A 340 -38.83 -7.51 -32.35
#